data_AF-A0A7R8YQ50-F1
#
_entry.id   AF-A0A7R8YQ50-F1
#
_cell.length_a   1.000
_cell.length_b   1.000
_cell.length_c   1.000
_cell.angle_alpha   90.00
_cell.angle_beta   90.00
_cell.angle_gamma   90.00
#
_symmetry.space_group_name_H-M   'P 1'
#
loop_
_entity.id
_entity.type
_entity.pdbx_description
1 polymer ?
#
loop_
_entity_poly.entity_id
_entity_poly.type
_entity_poly.pdbx_seq_one_letter_code
_entity_poly.pdbx_strand_id
1 'polypeptide(L)'
;MAVKWSILLLATFLVAQAYSAPEINLNQLLAEEALKYPEALEEPDVDYQERTAVGSGPEEVIINQLLAEEALKYPEALEEPDVVEPMSRAGACTIGTNNGDLAANQPVLLEAGKTTFVLPDTSGIINVANGKTIDMYCTGAFASPLSGKKISAKCDGGDVFEANGHKLSIKNIVCTGPVAHTTRKTSKSCYGGATVLEIGLSLEVGFITTIEVCHDLSKQVTYYSHYGLSPANVAFEKSVSRPTFITGGYYDGEDVNKLYTQVSQMETIAKILGPGSSKYFDLNKNVYLARGHLAAKADFIYAAEQLATFYFINAAPQWQTFNAGNWERVEDGVKKFAASRNANFDIYTGTWGVSTLANDSGVQKALYLKINSAGQGLIPVPKLYYRVVIDKASKLGIVLIGVNNIHATLDEIKKDYIICTDVSSKVNWISWDKTNIQKGYSYACEVNEFAKKIGQLPSLSVSGLLY
;
A
#
# COMPACT_ATOMS: atom_id res chain seq x y z
N MET A 1 -17.98 -60.89 59.39
CA MET A 1 -18.46 -60.42 58.06
C MET A 1 -19.06 -59.00 58.15
N ALA A 2 -18.45 -58.10 58.94
CA ALA A 2 -18.96 -56.73 59.17
C ALA A 2 -17.84 -55.66 59.25
N VAL A 3 -16.65 -55.96 58.72
CA VAL A 3 -15.49 -55.02 58.70
C VAL A 3 -14.96 -54.80 57.28
N LYS A 4 -15.58 -55.40 56.26
CA LYS A 4 -15.24 -55.19 54.83
C LYS A 4 -16.19 -54.24 54.08
N TRP A 5 -17.22 -53.71 54.74
CA TRP A 5 -18.16 -52.76 54.13
C TRP A 5 -17.96 -51.29 54.55
N SER A 6 -17.10 -51.00 55.54
CA SER A 6 -16.84 -49.63 55.99
C SER A 6 -15.69 -48.92 55.26
N ILE A 7 -14.86 -49.66 54.51
CA ILE A 7 -13.77 -49.09 53.71
C ILE A 7 -14.24 -48.70 52.29
N LEU A 8 -15.33 -49.31 51.81
CA LEU A 8 -15.86 -49.02 50.47
C LEU A 8 -16.76 -47.76 50.43
N LEU A 9 -17.32 -47.34 51.57
CA LEU A 9 -18.11 -46.09 51.67
C LEU A 9 -17.26 -44.83 51.97
N LEU A 10 -16.07 -44.98 52.56
CA LEU A 10 -15.14 -43.86 52.74
C LEU A 10 -14.33 -43.54 51.46
N ALA A 11 -14.11 -44.54 50.59
CA ALA A 11 -13.46 -44.32 49.30
C ALA A 11 -14.38 -43.68 48.24
N THR A 12 -15.71 -43.73 48.42
CA THR A 12 -16.67 -43.07 47.52
C THR A 12 -17.04 -41.65 47.97
N PHE A 13 -16.84 -41.29 49.24
CA PHE A 13 -17.02 -39.91 49.72
C PHE A 13 -15.78 -39.02 49.57
N LEU A 14 -14.57 -39.58 49.49
CA LEU A 14 -13.33 -38.81 49.24
C LEU A 14 -13.00 -38.60 47.76
N VAL A 15 -13.64 -39.32 46.84
CA VAL A 15 -13.48 -39.11 45.39
C VAL A 15 -14.49 -38.08 44.85
N ALA A 16 -15.54 -37.75 45.60
CA ALA A 16 -16.55 -36.74 45.24
C ALA A 16 -16.22 -35.30 45.67
N GLN A 17 -15.09 -35.07 46.37
CA GLN A 17 -14.64 -33.72 46.79
C GLN A 17 -13.29 -33.29 46.21
N ALA A 18 -12.72 -34.03 45.24
CA ALA A 18 -11.40 -33.72 44.67
C ALA A 18 -11.37 -33.40 43.17
N TYR A 19 -12.53 -33.32 42.50
CA TYR A 19 -12.63 -32.84 41.12
C TYR A 19 -13.61 -31.68 41.01
N SER A 20 -13.28 -30.57 41.65
CA SER A 20 -13.63 -29.25 41.12
C SER A 20 -12.33 -28.58 40.70
N ALA A 21 -11.79 -29.02 39.55
CA ALA A 21 -10.83 -28.17 38.87
C ALA A 21 -11.58 -26.86 38.56
N PRO A 22 -11.02 -25.68 38.85
CA PRO A 22 -11.65 -24.46 38.42
C PRO A 22 -11.81 -24.59 36.90
N GLU A 23 -13.04 -24.41 36.39
CA GLU A 23 -13.19 -24.12 34.98
C GLU A 23 -12.27 -22.93 34.70
N ILE A 24 -11.19 -23.21 33.97
CA ILE A 24 -10.34 -22.16 33.48
C ILE A 24 -11.21 -21.43 32.48
N ASN A 25 -11.84 -20.36 32.95
CA ASN A 25 -12.63 -19.48 32.12
C ASN A 25 -11.65 -18.82 31.17
N LEU A 26 -11.56 -19.36 29.95
CA LEU A 26 -10.67 -18.86 28.91
C LEU A 26 -10.90 -17.37 28.65
N ASN A 27 -12.15 -16.89 28.82
CA ASN A 27 -12.46 -15.46 28.71
C ASN A 27 -11.88 -14.63 29.86
N GLN A 28 -11.67 -15.23 31.05
CA GLN A 28 -11.06 -14.57 32.20
C GLN A 28 -9.53 -14.53 32.10
N LEU A 29 -8.89 -15.59 31.60
CA LEU A 29 -7.45 -15.58 31.29
C LEU A 29 -7.14 -14.63 30.13
N LEU A 30 -7.96 -14.63 29.07
CA LEU A 30 -7.82 -13.69 27.95
C LEU A 30 -8.11 -12.24 28.38
N ALA A 31 -9.02 -12.02 29.34
CA ALA A 31 -9.27 -10.70 29.91
C ALA A 31 -8.13 -10.22 30.81
N GLU A 32 -7.52 -11.10 31.62
CA GLU A 32 -6.35 -10.78 32.45
C GLU A 32 -5.09 -10.52 31.59
N GLU A 33 -4.96 -11.18 30.45
CA GLU A 33 -3.88 -10.96 29.48
C GLU A 33 -4.12 -9.69 28.64
N ALA A 34 -5.38 -9.39 28.27
CA ALA A 34 -5.77 -8.15 27.61
C ALA A 34 -5.63 -6.90 28.51
N LEU A 35 -5.83 -7.05 29.83
CA LEU A 35 -5.59 -5.99 30.83
C LEU A 35 -4.10 -5.66 31.03
N LYS A 36 -3.19 -6.52 30.58
CA LYS A 36 -1.74 -6.31 30.67
C LYS A 36 -1.20 -5.39 29.57
N TYR A 37 -1.96 -5.17 28.50
CA TYR A 37 -1.57 -4.34 27.35
C TYR A 37 -2.76 -3.48 26.86
N PRO A 38 -3.15 -2.43 27.61
CA PRO A 38 -4.37 -1.69 27.35
C PRO A 38 -4.28 -0.62 26.25
N GLU A 39 -3.30 -0.68 25.35
CA GLU A 39 -3.20 0.26 24.23
C GLU A 39 -3.37 -0.45 22.89
N ALA A 40 -4.50 -0.14 22.26
CA ALA A 40 -4.64 -0.16 20.81
C ALA A 40 -3.57 0.77 20.23
N LEU A 41 -2.37 0.24 20.02
CA LEU A 41 -1.33 0.97 19.33
C LEU A 41 -1.63 0.90 17.84
N GLU A 42 -1.84 2.09 17.29
CA GLU A 42 -1.67 2.39 15.88
C GLU A 42 -0.46 1.61 15.31
N GLU A 43 -0.57 1.22 14.04
CA GLU A 43 0.52 0.54 13.33
C GLU A 43 1.82 1.32 13.56
N PRO A 44 2.92 0.68 13.97
CA PRO A 44 4.17 1.40 14.17
C PRO A 44 4.56 2.10 12.87
N ASP A 45 4.82 3.41 12.98
CA ASP A 45 5.39 4.23 11.92
C ASP A 45 6.72 3.60 11.48
N VAL A 46 6.71 2.94 10.32
CA VAL A 46 7.94 2.63 9.61
C VAL A 46 8.38 3.93 8.96
N ASP A 47 9.09 4.74 9.74
CA ASP A 47 9.76 5.94 9.28
C ASP A 47 10.77 5.58 8.18
N TYR A 48 10.58 6.15 7.00
CA TYR A 48 11.50 6.07 5.88
C TYR A 48 12.69 7.02 6.13
N GLN A 49 13.51 6.75 7.14
CA GLN A 49 14.76 7.48 7.35
C GLN A 49 15.92 6.78 6.65
N GLU A 50 16.54 7.53 5.75
CA GLU A 50 17.77 7.22 5.04
C GLU A 50 18.90 6.88 6.01
N ARG A 51 19.58 5.75 5.77
CA ARG A 51 20.96 5.56 6.24
C ARG A 51 21.91 5.90 5.11
N THR A 52 22.35 7.14 5.06
CA THR A 52 23.51 7.56 4.27
C THR A 52 24.43 8.38 5.16
N ALA A 53 25.39 7.71 5.79
CA ALA A 53 26.59 8.36 6.31
C ALA A 53 27.70 7.32 6.50
N VAL A 54 28.55 7.16 5.47
CA VAL A 54 29.92 6.66 5.65
C VAL A 54 30.86 7.46 4.73
N GLY A 55 31.56 8.42 5.34
CA GLY A 55 32.92 8.93 5.06
C GLY A 55 33.37 9.22 3.62
N SER A 56 33.49 10.50 3.28
CA SER A 56 34.40 10.98 2.23
C SER A 56 35.84 10.99 2.76
N GLY A 57 36.76 10.37 2.00
CA GLY A 57 38.19 10.34 2.27
C GLY A 57 38.95 11.54 1.68
N PRO A 58 40.28 11.63 1.90
CA PRO A 58 41.06 12.87 1.70
C PRO A 58 41.42 13.23 0.25
N GLU A 59 40.86 12.59 -0.77
CA GLU A 59 41.29 12.77 -2.17
C GLU A 59 40.58 13.93 -2.92
N GLU A 60 39.52 14.51 -2.35
CA GLU A 60 38.72 15.55 -3.03
C GLU A 60 39.27 16.98 -2.89
N VAL A 61 40.34 17.17 -2.10
CA VAL A 61 40.94 18.49 -1.85
C VAL A 61 41.96 18.90 -2.93
N ILE A 62 42.49 17.93 -3.71
CA ILE A 62 43.60 18.21 -4.64
C ILE A 62 43.11 18.67 -6.03
N ILE A 63 41.87 18.34 -6.42
CA ILE A 63 41.35 18.68 -7.76
C ILE A 63 40.91 20.16 -7.84
N ASN A 64 40.45 20.76 -6.75
CA ASN A 64 39.98 22.15 -6.73
C ASN A 64 41.12 23.19 -6.68
N GLN A 65 42.36 22.79 -6.40
CA GLN A 65 43.52 23.67 -6.40
C GLN A 65 44.20 23.80 -7.78
N LEU A 66 44.02 22.82 -8.67
CA LEU A 66 44.65 22.83 -10.01
C LEU A 66 43.82 23.56 -11.07
N LEU A 67 42.52 23.79 -10.84
CA LEU A 67 41.64 24.52 -11.78
C LEU A 67 41.69 26.05 -11.61
N ALA A 68 42.33 26.55 -10.55
CA ALA A 68 42.41 27.99 -10.26
C ALA A 68 43.58 28.71 -10.96
N GLU A 69 44.58 27.98 -11.48
CA GLU A 69 45.77 28.58 -12.12
C GLU A 69 45.66 28.75 -13.64
N GLU A 70 44.63 28.18 -14.29
CA GLU A 70 44.47 28.25 -15.76
C GLU A 70 43.59 29.43 -16.24
N ALA A 71 42.92 30.14 -15.33
CA ALA A 71 42.03 31.26 -15.63
C ALA A 71 42.76 32.61 -15.86
N LEU A 72 44.10 32.63 -15.86
CA LEU A 72 44.91 33.87 -15.88
C LEU A 72 45.54 34.20 -17.25
N LYS A 73 45.07 33.60 -18.36
CA LYS A 73 45.82 33.67 -19.64
C LYS A 73 45.16 34.31 -20.86
N TYR A 74 43.97 34.90 -20.79
CA TYR A 74 43.37 35.58 -21.95
C TYR A 74 42.60 36.85 -21.53
N PRO A 75 43.01 38.06 -21.98
CA PRO A 75 42.27 39.30 -21.72
C PRO A 75 41.11 39.50 -22.71
N GLU A 76 40.11 40.25 -22.25
CA GLU A 76 38.84 40.62 -22.86
C GLU A 76 38.91 41.15 -24.30
N ALA A 77 37.84 40.87 -25.06
CA ALA A 77 37.43 41.68 -26.21
C ALA A 77 36.13 42.42 -25.84
N LEU A 78 36.13 43.73 -26.10
CA LEU A 78 35.07 44.69 -25.82
C LEU A 78 33.85 44.48 -26.74
N GLU A 79 32.64 44.40 -26.17
CA GLU A 79 31.38 44.63 -26.89
C GLU A 79 30.59 45.76 -26.20
N GLU A 80 29.97 46.60 -27.03
CA GLU A 80 29.28 47.87 -26.70
C GLU A 80 27.97 47.67 -25.89
N PRO A 81 27.43 48.72 -25.23
CA PRO A 81 26.34 48.56 -24.29
C PRO A 81 24.99 48.47 -25.00
N ASP A 82 24.40 47.29 -25.03
CA ASP A 82 23.00 47.12 -25.41
C ASP A 82 22.07 47.62 -24.30
N VAL A 83 21.09 48.42 -24.73
CA VAL A 83 20.06 49.09 -23.94
C VAL A 83 19.27 48.06 -23.12
N VAL A 84 19.37 48.13 -21.79
CA VAL A 84 18.52 47.33 -20.88
C VAL A 84 17.12 47.93 -20.85
N GLU A 85 16.22 47.39 -21.68
CA GLU A 85 14.79 47.46 -21.34
C GLU A 85 14.52 46.56 -20.12
N PRO A 86 13.68 46.99 -19.15
CA PRO A 86 13.36 46.17 -18.00
C PRO A 86 12.41 45.04 -18.42
N MET A 87 12.96 43.95 -18.95
CA MET A 87 12.24 42.69 -19.04
C MET A 87 12.09 42.14 -17.62
N SER A 88 10.91 42.34 -17.05
CA SER A 88 10.38 41.44 -16.02
C SER A 88 10.37 40.02 -16.59
N ARG A 89 11.45 39.26 -16.39
CA ARG A 89 11.47 37.81 -16.60
C ARG A 89 10.73 37.16 -15.43
N ALA A 90 9.41 37.25 -15.44
CA ALA A 90 8.60 36.37 -14.60
C ALA A 90 8.95 34.92 -14.95
N GLY A 91 9.62 34.23 -14.01
CA GLY A 91 10.11 32.87 -14.18
C GLY A 91 8.98 31.85 -14.25
N ALA A 92 9.30 30.58 -14.54
CA ALA A 92 8.34 29.49 -14.37
C ALA A 92 7.94 29.34 -12.88
N CYS A 93 6.81 28.69 -12.63
CA CYS A 93 6.39 28.33 -11.29
C CYS A 93 6.84 26.90 -10.96
N THR A 94 7.27 26.70 -9.73
CA THR A 94 7.72 25.42 -9.20
C THR A 94 6.86 25.02 -8.01
N ILE A 95 6.44 23.76 -7.97
CA ILE A 95 5.75 23.17 -6.81
C ILE A 95 6.47 21.87 -6.45
N GLY A 96 7.04 21.79 -5.25
CA GLY A 96 7.62 20.56 -4.73
C GLY A 96 6.56 19.67 -4.07
N THR A 97 6.57 18.39 -4.45
CA THR A 97 5.64 17.38 -3.93
C THR A 97 6.16 16.69 -2.67
N ASN A 98 7.47 16.78 -2.40
CA ASN A 98 8.16 16.06 -1.33
C ASN A 98 9.00 16.97 -0.40
N ASN A 99 8.85 18.30 -0.50
CA ASN A 99 9.62 19.31 0.23
C ASN A 99 8.76 20.24 1.13
N GLY A 100 7.45 20.00 1.22
CA GLY A 100 6.53 20.77 2.05
C GLY A 100 5.96 22.05 1.42
N ASP A 101 6.08 22.22 0.10
CA ASP A 101 5.41 23.31 -0.63
C ASP A 101 3.88 23.12 -0.66
N LEU A 102 3.43 21.86 -0.65
CA LEU A 102 2.02 21.49 -0.51
C LEU A 102 1.64 21.44 0.98
N ALA A 103 0.71 22.32 1.37
CA ALA A 103 0.23 22.39 2.74
C ALA A 103 -0.80 21.28 3.06
N ALA A 104 -1.12 21.12 4.35
CA ALA A 104 -2.30 20.36 4.75
C ALA A 104 -3.56 20.95 4.07
N ASN A 105 -4.50 20.09 3.71
CA ASN A 105 -5.69 20.45 2.91
C ASN A 105 -5.37 21.06 1.54
N GLN A 106 -4.21 20.76 0.96
CA GLN A 106 -3.91 21.05 -0.45
C GLN A 106 -5.06 20.61 -1.40
N PRO A 107 -5.33 21.38 -2.46
CA PRO A 107 -6.28 20.99 -3.50
C PRO A 107 -5.70 19.89 -4.39
N VAL A 108 -6.58 19.26 -5.17
CA VAL A 108 -6.18 18.40 -6.28
C VAL A 108 -5.65 19.27 -7.41
N LEU A 109 -4.45 18.96 -7.92
CA LEU A 109 -3.82 19.66 -9.04
C LEU A 109 -4.04 18.90 -10.34
N LEU A 110 -4.83 19.47 -11.26
CA LEU A 110 -5.10 18.90 -12.58
C LEU A 110 -4.56 19.78 -13.71
N GLU A 111 -4.20 19.16 -14.82
CA GLU A 111 -3.93 19.88 -16.05
C GLU A 111 -5.18 20.70 -16.46
N ALA A 112 -4.98 21.94 -16.92
CA ALA A 112 -6.08 22.84 -17.24
C ALA A 112 -7.07 22.20 -18.25
N GLY A 113 -8.36 22.17 -17.88
CA GLY A 113 -9.42 21.61 -18.70
C GLY A 113 -9.39 20.08 -18.86
N LYS A 114 -8.58 19.36 -18.07
CA LYS A 114 -8.47 17.90 -18.11
C LYS A 114 -8.77 17.28 -16.75
N THR A 115 -8.83 15.95 -16.75
CA THR A 115 -8.97 15.12 -15.54
C THR A 115 -7.66 14.40 -15.18
N THR A 116 -6.56 14.76 -15.83
CA THR A 116 -5.23 14.22 -15.55
C THR A 116 -4.55 15.06 -14.47
N PHE A 117 -3.97 14.41 -13.48
CA PHE A 117 -3.16 15.08 -12.47
C PHE A 117 -1.96 15.75 -13.13
N VAL A 118 -1.58 16.92 -12.63
CA VAL A 118 -0.25 17.47 -12.93
C VAL A 118 0.77 16.55 -12.29
N LEU A 119 1.83 16.15 -12.98
CA LEU A 119 2.84 15.25 -12.42
C LEU A 119 4.15 16.00 -12.16
N PRO A 120 4.84 15.74 -11.03
CA PRO A 120 6.21 16.19 -10.85
C PRO A 120 7.15 15.41 -11.78
N ASP A 121 8.37 15.92 -11.94
CA ASP A 121 9.48 15.08 -12.40
C ASP A 121 9.92 14.08 -11.29
N THR A 122 10.93 13.26 -11.59
CA THR A 122 11.44 12.26 -10.64
C THR A 122 12.15 12.87 -9.43
N SER A 123 12.46 14.17 -9.43
CA SER A 123 12.99 14.89 -8.27
C SER A 123 11.89 15.43 -7.36
N GLY A 124 10.64 15.39 -7.81
CA GLY A 124 9.48 15.87 -7.07
C GLY A 124 9.05 17.29 -7.42
N ILE A 125 9.59 17.87 -8.50
CA ILE A 125 9.28 19.25 -8.88
C ILE A 125 8.29 19.27 -10.05
N ILE A 126 7.18 19.96 -9.85
CA ILE A 126 6.25 20.35 -10.91
C ILE A 126 6.70 21.69 -11.47
N ASN A 127 6.90 21.77 -12.78
CA ASN A 127 7.22 23.01 -13.47
C ASN A 127 6.03 23.48 -14.30
N VAL A 128 5.47 24.64 -13.94
CA VAL A 128 4.41 25.31 -14.72
C VAL A 128 5.03 26.52 -15.41
N ALA A 129 5.05 26.51 -16.75
CA ALA A 129 5.62 27.63 -17.49
C ALA A 129 4.89 28.95 -17.18
N ASN A 130 5.63 30.06 -17.18
CA ASN A 130 5.06 31.37 -16.90
C ASN A 130 3.82 31.66 -17.77
N GLY A 131 2.77 32.16 -17.14
CA GLY A 131 1.49 32.46 -17.78
C GLY A 131 0.65 31.25 -18.20
N LYS A 132 1.12 30.00 -17.98
CA LYS A 132 0.29 28.80 -18.12
C LYS A 132 -0.55 28.58 -16.87
N THR A 133 -1.64 27.84 -17.07
CA THR A 133 -2.66 27.61 -16.04
C THR A 133 -2.73 26.13 -15.70
N ILE A 134 -3.00 25.84 -14.43
CA ILE A 134 -3.44 24.53 -13.94
C ILE A 134 -4.79 24.69 -13.25
N ASP A 135 -5.63 23.67 -13.28
CA ASP A 135 -6.90 23.67 -12.57
C ASP A 135 -6.72 23.05 -11.19
N MET A 136 -7.24 23.69 -10.15
CA MET A 136 -7.17 23.20 -8.78
C MET A 136 -8.58 22.97 -8.24
N TYR A 137 -8.76 21.87 -7.51
CA TYR A 137 -10.08 21.46 -7.02
C TYR A 137 -10.08 21.10 -5.53
N CYS A 138 -11.18 21.47 -4.86
CA CYS A 138 -11.56 21.00 -3.54
C CYS A 138 -12.89 20.24 -3.62
N THR A 139 -13.10 19.25 -2.73
CA THR A 139 -14.44 18.63 -2.57
C THR A 139 -15.40 19.54 -1.80
N GLY A 140 -14.85 20.22 -0.77
CA GLY A 140 -15.44 21.36 -0.08
C GLY A 140 -15.24 22.66 -0.86
N ALA A 141 -14.96 23.75 -0.17
CA ALA A 141 -14.59 25.03 -0.78
C ALA A 141 -13.08 25.31 -0.62
N PHE A 142 -12.53 26.21 -1.42
CA PHE A 142 -11.26 26.86 -1.13
C PHE A 142 -11.38 27.78 0.10
N ALA A 143 -10.30 27.88 0.87
CA ALA A 143 -10.20 28.82 1.98
C ALA A 143 -10.01 30.26 1.47
N SER A 144 -10.46 31.24 2.28
CA SER A 144 -10.27 32.67 2.00
C SER A 144 -8.78 33.00 1.74
N PRO A 145 -8.45 33.88 0.77
CA PRO A 145 -9.34 34.77 0.01
C PRO A 145 -10.01 34.13 -1.20
N LEU A 146 -9.71 32.85 -1.49
CA LEU A 146 -10.35 32.11 -2.57
C LEU A 146 -11.74 31.61 -2.14
N SER A 147 -12.49 31.07 -3.10
CA SER A 147 -13.82 30.53 -2.87
C SER A 147 -14.18 29.54 -3.99
N GLY A 148 -15.36 28.91 -3.86
CA GLY A 148 -15.81 27.89 -4.81
C GLY A 148 -15.07 26.56 -4.63
N LYS A 149 -15.35 25.60 -5.51
CA LYS A 149 -14.76 24.25 -5.48
C LYS A 149 -13.69 24.03 -6.55
N LYS A 150 -13.63 24.95 -7.52
CA LYS A 150 -12.69 24.97 -8.62
C LYS A 150 -12.09 26.37 -8.72
N ILE A 151 -10.78 26.43 -8.96
CA ILE A 151 -10.12 27.61 -9.49
C ILE A 151 -9.23 27.21 -10.68
N SER A 152 -8.93 28.19 -11.53
CA SER A 152 -7.88 28.08 -12.55
C SER A 152 -6.75 29.01 -12.14
N ALA A 153 -5.59 28.44 -11.81
CA ALA A 153 -4.45 29.13 -11.24
C ALA A 153 -3.39 29.34 -12.33
N LYS A 154 -3.11 30.60 -12.69
CA LYS A 154 -2.13 30.98 -13.69
C LYS A 154 -0.78 31.24 -13.03
N CYS A 155 0.28 30.67 -13.57
CA CYS A 155 1.62 30.90 -13.07
C CYS A 155 2.05 32.38 -13.25
N ASP A 156 2.52 33.00 -12.16
CA ASP A 156 3.10 34.36 -12.11
C ASP A 156 4.61 34.36 -11.82
N GLY A 157 5.15 33.20 -11.43
CA GLY A 157 6.59 32.90 -11.29
C GLY A 157 7.00 32.49 -9.88
N GLY A 158 8.06 31.70 -9.76
CA GLY A 158 8.54 31.18 -8.48
C GLY A 158 7.54 30.19 -7.87
N ASP A 159 6.97 30.49 -6.71
CA ASP A 159 5.90 29.69 -6.11
C ASP A 159 4.52 30.36 -6.21
N VAL A 160 4.42 31.48 -6.95
CA VAL A 160 3.24 32.35 -6.97
C VAL A 160 2.33 32.05 -8.15
N PHE A 161 1.04 31.88 -7.85
CA PHE A 161 -0.03 31.72 -8.82
C PHE A 161 -1.08 32.84 -8.67
N GLU A 162 -1.56 33.32 -9.81
CA GLU A 162 -2.71 34.22 -9.90
C GLU A 162 -4.00 33.39 -10.05
N ALA A 163 -4.93 33.53 -9.11
CA ALA A 163 -6.25 32.90 -9.14
C ALA A 163 -7.31 33.85 -8.59
N ASN A 164 -8.43 34.01 -9.32
CA ASN A 164 -9.55 34.89 -8.95
C ASN A 164 -9.11 36.33 -8.58
N GLY A 165 -8.10 36.87 -9.25
CA GLY A 165 -7.57 38.22 -8.99
C GLY A 165 -6.62 38.33 -7.80
N HIS A 166 -6.30 37.22 -7.13
CA HIS A 166 -5.32 37.16 -6.04
C HIS A 166 -4.02 36.50 -6.51
N LYS A 167 -2.88 37.04 -6.07
CA LYS A 167 -1.56 36.42 -6.24
C LYS A 167 -1.18 35.72 -4.93
N LEU A 168 -1.05 34.41 -4.97
CA LEU A 168 -0.85 33.56 -3.80
C LEU A 168 0.30 32.59 -4.05
N SER A 169 1.16 32.41 -3.06
CA SER A 169 2.06 31.26 -3.02
C SER A 169 1.24 29.96 -3.01
N ILE A 170 1.71 28.91 -3.69
CA ILE A 170 1.06 27.59 -3.75
C ILE A 170 0.70 27.05 -2.36
N LYS A 171 1.56 27.29 -1.36
CA LYS A 171 1.34 26.85 0.02
C LYS A 171 0.11 27.47 0.68
N ASN A 172 -0.33 28.63 0.19
CA ASN A 172 -1.50 29.35 0.70
C ASN A 172 -2.77 29.06 -0.10
N ILE A 173 -2.70 28.25 -1.17
CA ILE A 173 -3.86 27.80 -1.92
C ILE A 173 -4.33 26.47 -1.33
N VAL A 174 -5.26 26.55 -0.38
CA VAL A 174 -5.76 25.38 0.37
C VAL A 174 -7.27 25.29 0.36
N CYS A 175 -7.78 24.07 0.55
CA CYS A 175 -9.17 23.78 0.81
C CYS A 175 -9.53 24.08 2.27
N THR A 176 -10.82 24.31 2.56
CA THR A 176 -11.32 24.48 3.93
C THR A 176 -11.24 23.20 4.77
N GLY A 177 -11.04 22.05 4.13
CA GLY A 177 -10.80 20.75 4.76
C GLY A 177 -10.17 19.77 3.77
N PRO A 178 -9.84 18.55 4.21
CA PRO A 178 -9.21 17.55 3.35
C PRO A 178 -10.06 17.25 2.12
N VAL A 179 -9.40 17.03 0.98
CA VAL A 179 -10.07 16.52 -0.23
C VAL A 179 -10.62 15.13 0.07
N ALA A 180 -11.93 14.96 -0.09
CA ALA A 180 -12.61 13.72 0.23
C ALA A 180 -12.45 12.70 -0.91
N HIS A 181 -12.07 11.47 -0.56
CA HIS A 181 -12.13 10.32 -1.45
C HIS A 181 -13.43 9.55 -1.23
N THR A 182 -13.88 8.83 -2.26
CA THR A 182 -15.08 8.01 -2.20
C THR A 182 -14.98 6.82 -3.16
N THR A 183 -15.95 5.92 -3.07
CA THR A 183 -16.06 4.74 -3.93
C THR A 183 -17.35 4.80 -4.75
N ARG A 184 -17.36 4.14 -5.91
CA ARG A 184 -18.59 3.88 -6.65
C ARG A 184 -18.61 2.47 -7.24
N LYS A 185 -19.81 1.91 -7.33
CA LYS A 185 -20.07 0.63 -7.99
C LYS A 185 -20.24 0.87 -9.49
N THR A 186 -19.54 0.09 -10.33
CA THR A 186 -19.73 0.14 -11.79
C THR A 186 -20.73 -0.92 -12.25
N SER A 187 -21.13 -0.85 -13.52
CA SER A 187 -21.92 -1.90 -14.18
C SER A 187 -21.07 -3.07 -14.67
N LYS A 188 -19.74 -3.00 -14.58
CA LYS A 188 -18.85 -4.04 -15.08
C LYS A 188 -18.72 -5.19 -14.08
N SER A 189 -18.70 -6.40 -14.62
CA SER A 189 -18.34 -7.62 -13.88
C SER A 189 -16.89 -7.99 -14.17
N CYS A 190 -16.27 -8.70 -13.23
CA CYS A 190 -14.97 -9.33 -13.41
C CYS A 190 -15.07 -10.82 -13.02
N TYR A 191 -13.95 -11.44 -12.66
CA TYR A 191 -13.84 -12.88 -12.42
C TYR A 191 -14.95 -13.44 -11.50
N GLY A 192 -15.53 -14.57 -11.89
CA GLY A 192 -16.53 -15.29 -11.09
C GLY A 192 -17.82 -14.52 -10.81
N GLY A 193 -18.15 -13.50 -11.61
CA GLY A 193 -19.32 -12.63 -11.39
C GLY A 193 -19.10 -11.56 -10.32
N ALA A 194 -17.85 -11.38 -9.87
CA ALA A 194 -17.49 -10.27 -8.99
C ALA A 194 -17.71 -8.92 -9.66
N THR A 195 -17.74 -7.86 -8.85
CA THR A 195 -18.03 -6.51 -9.32
C THR A 195 -16.76 -5.71 -9.45
N VAL A 196 -16.67 -4.91 -10.52
CA VAL A 196 -15.67 -3.86 -10.63
C VAL A 196 -16.16 -2.61 -9.87
N LEU A 197 -15.40 -2.21 -8.87
CA LEU A 197 -15.59 -0.99 -8.08
C LEU A 197 -14.50 0.02 -8.46
N GLU A 198 -14.78 1.31 -8.26
CA GLU A 198 -13.79 2.36 -8.45
C GLU A 198 -13.62 3.14 -7.16
N ILE A 199 -12.37 3.40 -6.79
CA ILE A 199 -11.98 4.31 -5.71
C ILE A 199 -11.42 5.59 -6.36
N GLY A 200 -11.82 6.75 -5.87
CA GLY A 200 -11.40 8.01 -6.48
C GLY A 200 -11.93 9.27 -5.81
N LEU A 201 -11.85 10.37 -6.55
CA LEU A 201 -12.22 11.70 -6.10
C LEU A 201 -13.45 12.19 -6.86
N SER A 202 -14.49 12.61 -6.13
CA SER A 202 -15.70 13.20 -6.73
C SER A 202 -15.57 14.72 -6.77
N LEU A 203 -15.10 15.24 -7.90
CA LEU A 203 -14.87 16.66 -8.12
C LEU A 203 -15.94 17.27 -9.03
N GLU A 204 -15.97 18.60 -9.16
CA GLU A 204 -16.92 19.29 -10.05
C GLU A 204 -16.75 18.91 -11.52
N VAL A 205 -15.51 18.57 -11.93
CA VAL A 205 -15.19 18.06 -13.28
C VAL A 205 -15.64 16.61 -13.51
N GLY A 206 -16.10 15.93 -12.45
CA GLY A 206 -16.53 14.55 -12.46
C GLY A 206 -15.74 13.66 -11.51
N PHE A 207 -15.93 12.36 -11.66
CA PHE A 207 -15.26 11.36 -10.82
C PHE A 207 -13.92 10.97 -11.43
N ILE A 208 -12.83 11.18 -10.70
CA ILE A 208 -11.48 10.79 -11.09
C ILE A 208 -11.17 9.45 -10.43
N THR A 209 -11.18 8.38 -11.22
CA THR A 209 -10.80 7.04 -10.76
C THR A 209 -9.29 6.99 -10.50
N THR A 210 -8.91 6.60 -9.29
CA THR A 210 -7.51 6.39 -8.88
C THR A 210 -7.16 4.90 -8.88
N ILE A 211 -8.11 4.05 -8.47
CA ILE A 211 -7.94 2.59 -8.39
C ILE A 211 -9.24 1.94 -8.90
N GLU A 212 -9.11 1.00 -9.83
CA GLU A 212 -10.18 0.06 -10.18
C GLU A 212 -9.99 -1.23 -9.36
N VAL A 213 -11.06 -1.80 -8.79
CA VAL A 213 -11.00 -2.95 -7.88
C VAL A 213 -11.96 -4.04 -8.33
N CYS A 214 -11.48 -5.25 -8.56
CA CYS A 214 -12.32 -6.43 -8.79
C CYS A 214 -12.62 -7.13 -7.46
N HIS A 215 -13.84 -6.95 -6.95
CA HIS A 215 -14.23 -7.40 -5.61
C HIS A 215 -15.48 -8.30 -5.64
N ASP A 216 -15.37 -9.46 -4.99
CA ASP A 216 -16.47 -10.39 -4.76
C ASP A 216 -17.16 -10.03 -3.44
N LEU A 217 -18.28 -9.31 -3.54
CA LEU A 217 -19.06 -8.85 -2.38
C LEU A 217 -19.55 -10.01 -1.49
N SER A 218 -19.81 -11.19 -2.07
CA SER A 218 -20.37 -12.33 -1.35
C SER A 218 -19.34 -13.06 -0.48
N LYS A 219 -18.09 -13.12 -0.96
CA LYS A 219 -16.97 -13.74 -0.26
C LYS A 219 -16.10 -12.73 0.47
N GLN A 220 -16.33 -11.43 0.22
CA GLN A 220 -15.54 -10.31 0.72
C GLN A 220 -14.05 -10.49 0.39
N VAL A 221 -13.76 -10.81 -0.88
CA VAL A 221 -12.40 -11.01 -1.40
C VAL A 221 -12.16 -10.10 -2.59
N THR A 222 -10.99 -9.47 -2.61
CA THR A 222 -10.51 -8.71 -3.76
C THR A 222 -9.56 -9.55 -4.60
N TYR A 223 -9.92 -9.76 -5.86
CA TYR A 223 -9.09 -10.52 -6.80
C TYR A 223 -7.94 -9.68 -7.33
N TYR A 224 -8.17 -8.40 -7.61
CA TYR A 224 -7.13 -7.43 -7.94
C TYR A 224 -7.58 -5.98 -7.71
N SER A 225 -6.60 -5.10 -7.47
CA SER A 225 -6.66 -3.66 -7.67
C SER A 225 -5.80 -3.29 -8.89
N HIS A 226 -6.27 -2.35 -9.70
CA HIS A 226 -5.68 -1.90 -10.95
C HIS A 226 -5.47 -0.39 -10.95
N TYR A 227 -4.26 0.05 -11.32
CA TYR A 227 -3.87 1.45 -11.40
C TYR A 227 -2.64 1.64 -12.31
N GLY A 228 -2.39 2.88 -12.71
CA GLY A 228 -1.20 3.25 -13.47
C GLY A 228 -0.07 3.71 -12.56
N LEU A 229 1.16 3.38 -12.93
CA LEU A 229 2.37 3.87 -12.27
C LEU A 229 3.28 4.52 -13.31
N SER A 230 3.77 5.71 -13.01
CA SER A 230 4.64 6.52 -13.88
C SER A 230 6.01 6.74 -13.20
N PRO A 231 7.01 7.27 -13.92
CA PRO A 231 8.29 7.64 -13.32
C PRO A 231 8.14 8.61 -12.14
N ALA A 232 7.18 9.53 -12.22
CA ALA A 232 6.91 10.56 -11.21
C ALA A 232 6.51 9.98 -9.84
N ASN A 233 5.97 8.75 -9.80
CA ASN A 233 5.48 8.15 -8.56
C ASN A 233 6.60 7.93 -7.53
N VAL A 234 7.87 7.86 -7.93
CA VAL A 234 9.01 7.80 -6.97
C VAL A 234 9.09 9.04 -6.08
N ALA A 235 8.55 10.17 -6.55
CA ALA A 235 8.53 11.45 -5.84
C ALA A 235 7.18 11.70 -5.14
N PHE A 236 6.54 10.64 -4.65
CA PHE A 236 5.32 10.77 -3.85
C PHE A 236 5.51 11.64 -2.60
N GLU A 237 4.44 12.29 -2.18
CA GLU A 237 4.43 13.12 -0.98
C GLU A 237 4.73 12.30 0.27
N LYS A 238 5.73 12.74 1.04
CA LYS A 238 6.17 12.08 2.27
C LYS A 238 5.32 12.57 3.45
N SER A 239 5.26 11.75 4.51
CA SER A 239 4.65 12.14 5.79
C SER A 239 3.14 12.48 5.76
N VAL A 240 2.41 12.06 4.72
CA VAL A 240 0.95 12.11 4.72
C VAL A 240 0.42 11.22 5.85
N SER A 241 -0.38 11.76 6.77
CA SER A 241 -0.92 10.97 7.89
C SER A 241 -1.80 9.83 7.39
N ARG A 242 -1.68 8.65 8.01
CA ARG A 242 -2.42 7.44 7.62
C ARG A 242 -3.80 7.44 8.30
N PRO A 243 -4.90 7.37 7.56
CA PRO A 243 -6.23 7.24 8.15
C PRO A 243 -6.51 5.79 8.53
N THR A 244 -7.56 5.57 9.32
CA THR A 244 -8.12 4.24 9.55
C THR A 244 -8.75 3.71 8.26
N PHE A 245 -8.67 2.39 8.04
CA PHE A 245 -9.35 1.74 6.93
C PHE A 245 -10.88 1.81 7.06
N ILE A 246 -11.56 2.03 5.94
CA ILE A 246 -13.02 2.09 5.86
C ILE A 246 -13.59 1.05 4.89
N THR A 247 -14.83 0.62 5.15
CA THR A 247 -15.49 -0.45 4.38
C THR A 247 -16.09 0.04 3.06
N GLY A 248 -16.36 1.35 2.92
CA GLY A 248 -17.05 1.91 1.76
C GLY A 248 -18.48 1.38 1.55
N GLY A 249 -19.05 0.69 2.55
CA GLY A 249 -20.36 0.04 2.44
C GLY A 249 -20.34 -1.35 1.77
N TYR A 250 -19.17 -1.95 1.54
CA TYR A 250 -19.03 -3.22 0.80
C TYR A 250 -18.90 -4.48 1.68
N TYR A 251 -19.16 -4.35 2.99
CA TYR A 251 -18.96 -5.42 3.98
C TYR A 251 -20.20 -5.64 4.87
N ASP A 252 -21.40 -5.40 4.34
CA ASP A 252 -22.68 -5.68 5.01
C ASP A 252 -22.81 -5.13 6.45
N GLY A 253 -22.27 -3.93 6.70
CA GLY A 253 -22.29 -3.26 8.00
C GLY A 253 -21.30 -3.80 9.04
N GLU A 254 -20.39 -4.67 8.62
CA GLU A 254 -19.35 -5.24 9.48
C GLU A 254 -18.31 -4.22 9.94
N ASP A 255 -17.91 -4.32 11.21
CA ASP A 255 -16.70 -3.70 11.71
C ASP A 255 -15.47 -4.54 11.32
N VAL A 256 -15.00 -4.33 10.09
CA VAL A 256 -13.84 -5.05 9.57
C VAL A 256 -12.56 -4.68 10.34
N ASN A 257 -12.45 -3.45 10.89
CA ASN A 257 -11.29 -3.09 11.72
C ASN A 257 -11.17 -3.99 12.94
N LYS A 258 -12.29 -4.31 13.59
CA LYS A 258 -12.32 -5.26 14.71
C LYS A 258 -11.79 -6.64 14.29
N LEU A 259 -12.15 -7.15 13.12
CA LEU A 259 -11.68 -8.46 12.64
C LEU A 259 -10.16 -8.54 12.48
N TYR A 260 -9.52 -7.42 12.15
CA TYR A 260 -8.07 -7.30 12.06
C TYR A 260 -7.38 -7.11 13.42
N THR A 261 -8.10 -6.99 14.53
CA THR A 261 -7.45 -6.99 15.85
C THR A 261 -6.86 -8.36 16.15
N GLN A 262 -5.69 -8.38 16.78
CA GLN A 262 -4.98 -9.63 17.10
C GLN A 262 -5.84 -10.58 17.95
N VAL A 263 -6.60 -10.03 18.90
CA VAL A 263 -7.56 -10.79 19.71
C VAL A 263 -8.62 -11.48 18.83
N SER A 264 -9.27 -10.74 17.93
CA SER A 264 -10.31 -11.30 17.06
C SER A 264 -9.75 -12.33 16.07
N GLN A 265 -8.52 -12.11 15.59
CA GLN A 265 -7.81 -13.07 14.74
C GLN A 265 -7.55 -14.38 15.49
N MET A 266 -6.97 -14.31 16.70
CA MET A 266 -6.67 -15.46 17.52
C MET A 266 -7.94 -16.25 17.87
N GLU A 267 -9.02 -15.57 18.25
CA GLU A 267 -10.32 -16.21 18.52
C GLU A 267 -10.87 -16.94 17.29
N THR A 268 -10.85 -16.28 16.13
CA THR A 268 -11.41 -16.85 14.89
C THR A 268 -10.56 -18.01 14.39
N ILE A 269 -9.23 -17.88 14.44
CA ILE A 269 -8.32 -18.93 14.01
C ILE A 269 -8.31 -20.11 14.99
N ALA A 270 -8.51 -19.90 16.29
CA ALA A 270 -8.76 -20.98 17.25
C ALA A 270 -10.04 -21.76 16.94
N LYS A 271 -11.12 -21.11 16.48
CA LYS A 271 -12.33 -21.80 16.00
C LYS A 271 -12.07 -22.68 14.77
N ILE A 272 -11.14 -22.28 13.90
CA ILE A 272 -10.78 -23.00 12.67
C ILE A 272 -9.81 -24.17 12.95
N LEU A 273 -8.77 -23.93 13.76
CA LEU A 273 -7.63 -24.83 13.95
C LEU A 273 -7.63 -25.60 15.27
N GLY A 274 -8.48 -25.21 16.23
CA GLY A 274 -8.44 -25.73 17.60
C GLY A 274 -7.57 -24.89 18.55
N PRO A 275 -7.58 -25.23 19.85
CA PRO A 275 -6.90 -24.48 20.91
C PRO A 275 -5.37 -24.36 20.74
N GLY A 276 -4.71 -25.26 20.01
CA GLY A 276 -3.27 -25.18 19.76
C GLY A 276 -2.86 -24.17 18.69
N SER A 277 -3.78 -23.35 18.17
CA SER A 277 -3.52 -22.35 17.13
C SER A 277 -2.65 -21.17 17.57
N SER A 278 -2.57 -20.91 18.88
CA SER A 278 -1.79 -19.80 19.44
C SER A 278 -0.31 -19.84 19.05
N LYS A 279 0.24 -21.03 18.77
CA LYS A 279 1.62 -21.24 18.29
C LYS A 279 1.95 -20.52 16.96
N TYR A 280 0.93 -20.14 16.18
CA TYR A 280 1.10 -19.43 14.92
C TYR A 280 1.18 -17.91 15.12
N PHE A 281 1.00 -17.40 16.34
CA PHE A 281 1.08 -15.98 16.67
C PHE A 281 2.25 -15.71 17.61
N ASP A 282 2.93 -14.60 17.37
CA ASP A 282 3.99 -14.07 18.23
C ASP A 282 3.97 -12.55 18.11
N LEU A 283 3.23 -11.91 19.01
CA LEU A 283 2.95 -10.47 18.95
C LEU A 283 4.23 -9.64 19.15
N ASN A 284 5.17 -10.14 19.95
CA ASN A 284 6.47 -9.51 20.16
C ASN A 284 7.35 -9.52 18.90
N LYS A 285 7.05 -10.41 17.94
CA LYS A 285 7.74 -10.51 16.66
C LYS A 285 6.92 -10.01 15.48
N ASN A 286 5.83 -9.27 15.74
CA ASN A 286 4.90 -8.81 14.70
C ASN A 286 4.33 -9.96 13.86
N VAL A 287 4.08 -11.12 14.46
CA VAL A 287 3.45 -12.26 13.77
C VAL A 287 1.94 -12.21 14.01
N TYR A 288 1.26 -11.49 13.12
CA TYR A 288 -0.19 -11.35 13.02
C TYR A 288 -0.59 -10.99 11.58
N LEU A 289 -1.88 -11.03 11.26
CA LEU A 289 -2.38 -10.62 9.94
C LEU A 289 -2.67 -9.11 9.93
N ALA A 290 -1.94 -8.35 9.15
CA ALA A 290 -2.16 -6.95 8.89
C ALA A 290 -3.07 -6.72 7.67
N ARG A 291 -3.47 -5.46 7.51
CA ARG A 291 -4.23 -4.95 6.36
C ARG A 291 -3.28 -4.70 5.20
N GLY A 292 -2.91 -5.76 4.48
CA GLY A 292 -1.99 -5.68 3.34
C GLY A 292 -2.65 -4.98 2.16
N HIS A 293 -2.14 -3.80 1.79
CA HIS A 293 -2.62 -3.04 0.64
C HIS A 293 -2.39 -3.79 -0.68
N LEU A 294 -3.28 -3.62 -1.65
CA LEU A 294 -3.10 -4.08 -3.02
C LEU A 294 -2.56 -2.95 -3.91
N ALA A 295 -3.25 -1.81 -3.96
CA ALA A 295 -2.65 -0.56 -4.40
C ALA A 295 -2.02 0.14 -3.18
N ALA A 296 -0.70 0.17 -3.12
CA ALA A 296 0.03 0.69 -1.97
C ALA A 296 -0.09 2.22 -1.89
N LYS A 297 -0.21 2.75 -0.67
CA LYS A 297 -0.24 4.19 -0.41
C LYS A 297 0.88 4.93 -1.16
N ALA A 298 2.11 4.42 -1.05
CA ALA A 298 3.30 5.07 -1.62
C ALA A 298 3.44 4.91 -3.14
N ASP A 299 2.48 4.27 -3.81
CA ASP A 299 2.42 4.25 -5.27
C ASP A 299 1.65 5.46 -5.84
N PHE A 300 1.08 6.31 -5.00
CA PHE A 300 0.33 7.51 -5.39
C PHE A 300 1.04 8.79 -4.93
N ILE A 301 0.99 9.83 -5.74
CA ILE A 301 1.83 11.01 -5.54
C ILE A 301 1.21 11.92 -4.48
N TYR A 302 -0.04 12.34 -4.68
CA TYR A 302 -0.68 13.35 -3.86
C TYR A 302 -1.35 12.76 -2.62
N ALA A 303 -1.38 13.51 -1.51
CA ALA A 303 -2.10 13.11 -0.30
C ALA A 303 -3.53 12.61 -0.57
N ALA A 304 -4.31 13.28 -1.44
CA ALA A 304 -5.68 12.86 -1.74
C ALA A 304 -5.76 11.44 -2.36
N GLU A 305 -4.82 11.09 -3.24
CA GLU A 305 -4.73 9.76 -3.83
C GLU A 305 -4.22 8.73 -2.81
N GLN A 306 -3.23 9.12 -1.99
CA GLN A 306 -2.68 8.26 -0.93
C GLN A 306 -3.73 7.91 0.14
N LEU A 307 -4.57 8.85 0.55
CA LEU A 307 -5.65 8.61 1.51
C LEU A 307 -6.73 7.71 0.91
N ALA A 308 -6.95 7.79 -0.40
CA ALA A 308 -7.89 6.95 -1.12
C ALA A 308 -7.50 5.46 -1.10
N THR A 309 -6.27 5.07 -0.74
CA THR A 309 -5.89 3.64 -0.72
C THR A 309 -6.47 2.87 0.47
N PHE A 310 -7.00 3.56 1.50
CA PHE A 310 -7.42 3.01 2.79
C PHE A 310 -8.86 2.47 2.80
N TYR A 311 -9.26 1.78 1.74
CA TYR A 311 -10.51 0.99 1.72
C TYR A 311 -10.21 -0.48 1.89
N PHE A 312 -11.03 -1.20 2.66
CA PHE A 312 -10.86 -2.65 2.81
C PHE A 312 -11.00 -3.42 1.49
N ILE A 313 -11.74 -2.90 0.51
CA ILE A 313 -11.77 -3.49 -0.84
C ILE A 313 -10.41 -3.40 -1.55
N ASN A 314 -9.48 -2.56 -1.10
CA ASN A 314 -8.10 -2.46 -1.61
C ASN A 314 -7.09 -3.16 -0.67
N ALA A 315 -7.55 -4.04 0.22
CA ALA A 315 -6.68 -4.77 1.14
C ALA A 315 -7.08 -6.23 1.28
N ALA A 316 -6.14 -7.04 1.77
CA ALA A 316 -6.38 -8.42 2.18
C ALA A 316 -5.52 -8.78 3.40
N PRO A 317 -5.85 -9.87 4.13
CA PRO A 317 -5.07 -10.30 5.29
C PRO A 317 -3.66 -10.75 4.92
N GLN A 318 -2.64 -10.07 5.41
CA GLN A 318 -1.24 -10.37 5.10
C GLN A 318 -0.46 -10.59 6.37
N TRP A 319 0.35 -11.64 6.45
CA TRP A 319 1.27 -11.78 7.60
C TRP A 319 2.18 -10.56 7.68
N GLN A 320 2.22 -9.89 8.82
CA GLN A 320 2.87 -8.58 8.94
C GLN A 320 4.38 -8.66 8.66
N THR A 321 5.05 -9.75 9.02
CA THR A 321 6.47 -9.96 8.68
C THR A 321 6.71 -10.14 7.18
N PHE A 322 5.71 -10.59 6.41
CA PHE A 322 5.73 -10.60 4.96
C PHE A 322 5.40 -9.22 4.37
N ASN A 323 4.35 -8.57 4.86
CA ASN A 323 3.93 -7.21 4.47
C ASN A 323 5.09 -6.21 4.59
N ALA A 324 5.68 -6.10 5.77
CA ALA A 324 6.85 -5.24 6.04
C ALA A 324 8.20 -5.88 5.64
N GLY A 325 8.16 -7.06 5.04
CA GLY A 325 9.32 -7.82 4.60
C GLY A 325 9.52 -7.70 3.10
N ASN A 326 9.46 -8.83 2.39
CA ASN A 326 9.70 -8.84 0.95
C ASN A 326 8.59 -8.13 0.15
N TRP A 327 7.36 -8.03 0.67
CA TRP A 327 6.29 -7.35 -0.07
C TRP A 327 6.53 -5.85 -0.21
N GLU A 328 6.92 -5.17 0.87
CA GLU A 328 7.33 -3.76 0.81
C GLU A 328 8.47 -3.54 -0.20
N ARG A 329 9.44 -4.46 -0.26
CA ARG A 329 10.54 -4.39 -1.25
C ARG A 329 10.05 -4.52 -2.69
N VAL A 330 9.04 -5.36 -2.92
CA VAL A 330 8.38 -5.45 -4.23
C VAL A 330 7.69 -4.14 -4.59
N GLU A 331 6.96 -3.54 -3.64
CA GLU A 331 6.25 -2.28 -3.86
C GLU A 331 7.21 -1.14 -4.22
N ASP A 332 8.23 -0.93 -3.39
CA ASP A 332 9.26 0.09 -3.60
C ASP A 332 10.11 -0.16 -4.86
N GLY A 333 10.50 -1.42 -5.09
CA GLY A 333 11.30 -1.83 -6.24
C GLY A 333 10.62 -1.53 -7.58
N VAL A 334 9.32 -1.83 -7.71
CA VAL A 334 8.55 -1.54 -8.95
C VAL A 334 8.51 -0.05 -9.24
N LYS A 335 8.30 0.77 -8.21
CA LYS A 335 8.24 2.22 -8.33
C LYS A 335 9.57 2.82 -8.76
N LYS A 336 10.67 2.40 -8.13
CA LYS A 336 12.03 2.79 -8.52
C LYS A 336 12.39 2.31 -9.92
N PHE A 337 11.94 1.11 -10.30
CA PHE A 337 12.18 0.57 -11.62
C PHE A 337 11.51 1.40 -12.71
N ALA A 338 10.25 1.82 -12.51
CA ALA A 338 9.54 2.72 -13.42
C ALA A 338 10.31 4.03 -13.65
N ALA A 339 10.80 4.66 -12.56
CA ALA A 339 11.62 5.86 -12.63
C ALA A 339 12.94 5.62 -13.39
N SER A 340 13.68 4.56 -13.05
CA SER A 340 14.97 4.24 -13.68
C SER A 340 14.88 3.95 -15.17
N ARG A 341 13.76 3.38 -15.62
CA ARG A 341 13.49 3.06 -17.03
C ARG A 341 12.78 4.19 -17.77
N ASN A 342 12.37 5.26 -17.07
CA ASN A 342 11.46 6.28 -17.57
C ASN A 342 10.20 5.66 -18.23
N ALA A 343 9.61 4.65 -17.57
CA ALA A 343 8.55 3.83 -18.11
C ALA A 343 7.22 4.05 -17.38
N ASN A 344 6.12 3.90 -18.11
CA ASN A 344 4.77 3.93 -17.56
C ASN A 344 4.23 2.51 -17.50
N PHE A 345 3.88 2.06 -16.30
CA PHE A 345 3.40 0.72 -16.03
C PHE A 345 1.88 0.69 -15.82
N ASP A 346 1.29 -0.41 -16.25
CA ASP A 346 -0.04 -0.85 -15.89
C ASP A 346 0.10 -1.94 -14.81
N ILE A 347 -0.49 -1.71 -13.64
CA ILE A 347 -0.27 -2.54 -12.46
C ILE A 347 -1.56 -3.24 -12.06
N TYR A 348 -1.49 -4.56 -11.90
CA TYR A 348 -2.56 -5.35 -11.26
C TYR A 348 -1.97 -6.03 -10.04
N THR A 349 -2.34 -5.58 -8.85
CA THR A 349 -1.96 -6.24 -7.59
C THR A 349 -3.15 -6.97 -7.02
N GLY A 350 -3.01 -8.23 -6.65
CA GLY A 350 -4.13 -9.03 -6.19
C GLY A 350 -3.74 -10.23 -5.36
N THR A 351 -4.75 -11.04 -5.08
CA THR A 351 -4.62 -12.22 -4.24
C THR A 351 -5.06 -13.50 -4.97
N TRP A 352 -4.49 -14.64 -4.61
CA TRP A 352 -4.92 -15.93 -5.17
C TRP A 352 -4.89 -17.05 -4.13
N GLY A 353 -5.91 -17.91 -4.17
CA GLY A 353 -6.08 -19.04 -3.26
C GLY A 353 -6.33 -18.62 -1.81
N VAL A 354 -6.50 -19.61 -0.92
CA VAL A 354 -6.63 -19.40 0.52
C VAL A 354 -5.49 -20.13 1.23
N SER A 355 -4.78 -19.43 2.12
CA SER A 355 -3.70 -19.99 2.91
C SER A 355 -4.24 -20.99 3.92
N THR A 356 -3.45 -22.01 4.25
CA THR A 356 -3.82 -23.05 5.20
C THR A 356 -2.78 -23.19 6.29
N LEU A 357 -3.23 -23.57 7.48
CA LEU A 357 -2.38 -24.03 8.57
C LEU A 357 -2.90 -25.35 9.12
N ALA A 358 -1.99 -26.14 9.72
CA ALA A 358 -2.35 -27.39 10.35
C ALA A 358 -3.11 -27.13 11.66
N ASN A 359 -4.26 -27.79 11.80
CA ASN A 359 -5.00 -27.86 13.05
C ASN A 359 -4.29 -28.77 14.07
N ASP A 360 -4.88 -28.94 15.26
CA ASP A 360 -4.30 -29.77 16.33
C ASP A 360 -4.12 -31.25 15.96
N SER A 361 -4.85 -31.74 14.94
CA SER A 361 -4.71 -33.09 14.40
C SER A 361 -3.74 -33.17 13.20
N GLY A 362 -3.04 -32.08 12.87
CA GLY A 362 -2.13 -32.02 11.71
C GLY A 362 -2.83 -31.81 10.36
N VAL A 363 -4.15 -31.60 10.35
CA VAL A 363 -4.95 -31.42 9.11
C VAL A 363 -4.92 -29.96 8.70
N GLN A 364 -4.54 -29.70 7.44
CA GLN A 364 -4.55 -28.35 6.86
C GLN A 364 -5.99 -27.80 6.75
N LYS A 365 -6.21 -26.60 7.28
CA LYS A 365 -7.49 -25.88 7.22
C LYS A 365 -7.29 -24.48 6.64
N ALA A 366 -8.22 -24.07 5.78
CA ALA A 366 -8.24 -22.74 5.18
C ALA A 366 -8.53 -21.65 6.22
N LEU A 367 -7.80 -20.55 6.13
CA LEU A 367 -7.86 -19.44 7.08
C LEU A 367 -8.75 -18.30 6.56
N TYR A 368 -9.54 -17.74 7.47
CA TYR A 368 -10.46 -16.62 7.22
C TYR A 368 -10.45 -15.70 8.44
N LEU A 369 -10.63 -14.39 8.24
CA LEU A 369 -10.84 -13.48 9.37
C LEU A 369 -12.24 -13.55 9.96
N LYS A 370 -13.17 -14.22 9.27
CA LYS A 370 -14.53 -14.41 9.72
C LYS A 370 -15.12 -15.73 9.23
N ILE A 371 -15.89 -16.36 10.10
CA ILE A 371 -16.83 -17.42 9.74
C ILE A 371 -18.24 -16.90 10.06
N ASN A 372 -19.14 -16.87 9.07
CA ASN A 372 -20.52 -16.44 9.29
C ASN A 372 -21.36 -17.54 9.98
N SER A 373 -22.62 -17.22 10.31
CA SER A 373 -23.53 -18.16 10.99
C SER A 373 -23.86 -19.43 10.17
N ALA A 374 -23.69 -19.38 8.85
CA ALA A 374 -23.85 -20.54 7.95
C ALA A 374 -22.56 -21.38 7.83
N GLY A 375 -21.49 -21.02 8.55
CA GLY A 375 -20.20 -21.72 8.50
C GLY A 375 -19.35 -21.35 7.27
N GLN A 376 -19.75 -20.36 6.49
CA GLN A 376 -18.98 -19.87 5.34
C GLN A 376 -17.87 -18.92 5.82
N GLY A 377 -16.66 -19.14 5.32
CA GLY A 377 -15.53 -18.24 5.51
C GLY A 377 -15.65 -16.98 4.67
N LEU A 378 -15.39 -15.83 5.29
CA LEU A 378 -15.38 -14.49 4.69
C LEU A 378 -14.03 -13.83 4.97
N ILE A 379 -13.60 -12.93 4.08
CA ILE A 379 -12.29 -12.26 4.15
C ILE A 379 -11.18 -13.34 4.27
N PRO A 380 -10.98 -14.12 3.20
CA PRO A 380 -9.98 -15.20 3.20
C PRO A 380 -8.58 -14.64 3.42
N VAL A 381 -7.76 -15.37 4.17
CA VAL A 381 -6.32 -15.11 4.20
C VAL A 381 -5.76 -15.68 2.90
N PRO A 382 -5.28 -14.85 1.96
CA PRO A 382 -4.87 -15.33 0.65
C PRO A 382 -3.65 -16.21 0.73
N LYS A 383 -3.53 -17.18 -0.19
CA LYS A 383 -2.36 -18.06 -0.30
C LYS A 383 -1.16 -17.33 -0.90
N LEU A 384 -1.42 -16.57 -1.97
CA LEU A 384 -0.43 -15.77 -2.68
C LEU A 384 -0.92 -14.32 -2.81
N TYR A 385 0.03 -13.39 -2.69
CA TYR A 385 -0.10 -12.06 -3.28
C TYR A 385 0.65 -12.06 -4.60
N TYR A 386 0.13 -11.33 -5.57
CA TYR A 386 0.82 -11.12 -6.85
C TYR A 386 0.73 -9.66 -7.27
N ARG A 387 1.73 -9.19 -8.00
CA ARG A 387 1.76 -7.90 -8.67
C ARG A 387 2.20 -8.11 -10.11
N VAL A 388 1.26 -7.95 -11.05
CA VAL A 388 1.54 -7.90 -12.48
C VAL A 388 1.98 -6.49 -12.83
N VAL A 389 3.12 -6.38 -13.51
CA VAL A 389 3.69 -5.12 -14.01
C VAL A 389 3.79 -5.23 -15.52
N ILE A 390 3.13 -4.35 -16.25
CA ILE A 390 3.17 -4.32 -17.72
C ILE A 390 3.64 -2.94 -18.17
N ASP A 391 4.73 -2.88 -18.93
CA ASP A 391 5.13 -1.66 -19.62
C ASP A 391 4.12 -1.31 -20.72
N LYS A 392 3.50 -0.13 -20.59
CA LYS A 392 2.49 0.36 -21.51
C LYS A 392 3.04 0.54 -22.93
N ALA A 393 4.32 0.86 -23.09
CA ALA A 393 4.94 1.09 -24.39
C ALA A 393 5.38 -0.21 -25.05
N SER A 394 6.28 -0.97 -24.42
CA SER A 394 6.85 -2.19 -25.00
C SER A 394 5.93 -3.41 -24.94
N LYS A 395 4.92 -3.38 -24.07
CA LYS A 395 4.07 -4.52 -23.71
C LYS A 395 4.83 -5.67 -23.06
N LEU A 396 6.06 -5.46 -22.61
CA LEU A 396 6.75 -6.43 -21.77
C LEU A 396 6.12 -6.43 -20.38
N GLY A 397 6.02 -7.60 -19.76
CA GLY A 397 5.47 -7.69 -18.41
C GLY A 397 6.08 -8.80 -17.56
N ILE A 398 5.88 -8.70 -16.26
CA ILE A 398 6.33 -9.66 -15.26
C ILE A 398 5.31 -9.76 -14.12
N VAL A 399 5.21 -10.92 -13.50
CA VAL A 399 4.45 -11.12 -12.26
C VAL A 399 5.42 -11.34 -11.13
N LEU A 400 5.33 -10.51 -10.09
CA LEU A 400 6.04 -10.68 -8.82
C LEU A 400 5.08 -11.35 -7.84
N ILE A 401 5.52 -12.39 -7.16
CA ILE A 401 4.66 -13.23 -6.32
C ILE A 401 5.26 -13.34 -4.92
N GLY A 402 4.41 -13.20 -3.90
CA GLY A 402 4.74 -13.43 -2.50
C GLY A 402 3.86 -14.52 -1.88
N VAL A 403 4.49 -15.43 -1.15
CA VAL A 403 3.82 -16.52 -0.41
C VAL A 403 3.38 -16.00 0.95
N ASN A 404 2.07 -15.92 1.16
CA ASN A 404 1.48 -15.44 2.41
C ASN A 404 1.29 -16.60 3.41
N ASN A 405 2.39 -17.30 3.68
CA ASN A 405 2.49 -18.31 4.72
C ASN A 405 3.91 -18.37 5.26
N ILE A 406 4.15 -17.66 6.37
CA ILE A 406 5.46 -17.60 7.02
C ILE A 406 5.77 -18.83 7.89
N HIS A 407 4.82 -19.76 8.00
CA HIS A 407 4.94 -21.01 8.77
C HIS A 407 5.19 -22.23 7.89
N ALA A 408 5.09 -22.08 6.57
CA ALA A 408 5.35 -23.16 5.62
C ALA A 408 6.83 -23.55 5.62
N THR A 409 7.09 -24.83 5.38
CA THR A 409 8.43 -25.33 5.07
C THR A 409 8.80 -25.02 3.62
N LEU A 410 10.10 -25.07 3.31
CA LEU A 410 10.56 -24.89 1.94
C LEU A 410 10.01 -25.97 0.98
N ASP A 411 9.83 -27.20 1.45
CA ASP A 411 9.28 -28.28 0.64
C ASP A 411 7.79 -28.07 0.33
N GLU A 412 7.01 -27.62 1.33
CA GLU A 412 5.61 -27.21 1.11
C GLU A 412 5.52 -26.06 0.11
N ILE A 413 6.40 -25.05 0.22
CA ILE A 413 6.46 -23.93 -0.73
C ILE A 413 6.69 -24.43 -2.16
N LYS A 414 7.75 -25.23 -2.36
CA LYS A 414 8.11 -25.76 -3.69
C LYS A 414 7.01 -26.61 -4.29
N LYS A 415 6.29 -27.37 -3.47
CA LYS A 415 5.24 -28.28 -3.90
C LYS A 415 3.92 -27.57 -4.20
N ASP A 416 3.49 -26.70 -3.28
CA ASP A 416 2.10 -26.23 -3.24
C ASP A 416 1.94 -24.75 -3.58
N TYR A 417 3.02 -23.94 -3.59
CA TYR A 417 2.94 -22.47 -3.74
C TYR A 417 3.60 -21.93 -5.01
N ILE A 418 4.49 -22.69 -5.66
CA ILE A 418 5.07 -22.33 -6.95
C ILE A 418 4.12 -22.76 -8.06
N ILE A 419 3.46 -21.79 -8.70
CA ILE A 419 2.37 -22.06 -9.65
C ILE A 419 2.73 -21.80 -11.13
N CYS A 420 3.96 -21.37 -11.38
CA CYS A 420 4.52 -21.06 -12.69
C CYS A 420 6.05 -21.16 -12.65
N THR A 421 6.68 -21.12 -13.82
CA THR A 421 8.13 -21.17 -13.95
C THR A 421 8.77 -19.95 -13.27
N ASP A 422 9.64 -20.19 -12.29
CA ASP A 422 10.31 -19.11 -11.56
C ASP A 422 11.40 -18.44 -12.41
N VAL A 423 11.16 -17.17 -12.77
CA VAL A 423 12.10 -16.30 -13.50
C VAL A 423 12.74 -15.24 -12.59
N SER A 424 12.58 -15.32 -11.27
CA SER A 424 13.09 -14.35 -10.29
C SER A 424 14.62 -14.22 -10.25
N SER A 425 15.37 -15.12 -10.90
CA SER A 425 16.82 -14.95 -11.10
C SER A 425 17.16 -13.82 -12.06
N LYS A 426 16.21 -13.41 -12.91
CA LYS A 426 16.38 -12.28 -13.85
C LYS A 426 16.04 -10.92 -13.22
N VAL A 427 15.43 -10.90 -12.03
CA VAL A 427 14.99 -9.68 -11.35
C VAL A 427 16.08 -9.20 -10.39
N ASN A 428 16.83 -8.17 -10.81
CA ASN A 428 17.93 -7.59 -10.01
C ASN A 428 17.64 -6.17 -9.47
N TRP A 429 16.49 -5.60 -9.83
CA TRP A 429 16.06 -4.26 -9.42
C TRP A 429 15.17 -4.25 -8.15
N ILE A 430 14.91 -5.43 -7.57
CA ILE A 430 14.22 -5.58 -6.27
C ILE A 430 15.21 -6.05 -5.21
N SER A 431 15.32 -5.31 -4.11
CA SER A 431 16.20 -5.63 -2.98
C SER A 431 15.54 -6.57 -1.95
N TRP A 432 14.96 -7.67 -2.43
CA TRP A 432 14.30 -8.68 -1.60
C TRP A 432 15.25 -9.81 -1.15
N ASP A 433 14.93 -10.43 -0.02
CA ASP A 433 15.53 -11.70 0.42
C ASP A 433 14.56 -12.83 0.06
N LYS A 434 14.46 -13.10 -1.24
CA LYS A 434 13.33 -13.85 -1.82
C LYS A 434 13.13 -15.28 -1.26
N THR A 435 14.17 -15.90 -0.72
CA THR A 435 14.06 -17.25 -0.11
C THR A 435 13.74 -17.22 1.39
N ASN A 436 13.69 -16.04 2.02
CA ASN A 436 13.40 -15.89 3.43
C ASN A 436 11.91 -15.98 3.72
N ILE A 437 11.51 -17.17 4.19
CA ILE A 437 10.11 -17.50 4.48
C ILE A 437 9.51 -16.58 5.55
N GLN A 438 10.29 -16.17 6.56
CA GLN A 438 9.81 -15.30 7.63
C GLN A 438 9.49 -13.88 7.13
N LYS A 439 10.16 -13.45 6.05
CA LYS A 439 9.87 -12.21 5.32
C LYS A 439 8.88 -12.40 4.16
N GLY A 440 8.31 -13.59 4.04
CA GLY A 440 7.48 -14.04 2.92
C GLY A 440 8.32 -14.46 1.72
N TYR A 441 8.33 -15.76 1.42
CA TYR A 441 9.03 -16.29 0.24
C TYR A 441 8.48 -15.63 -1.03
N SER A 442 9.37 -15.23 -1.94
CA SER A 442 9.01 -14.52 -3.17
C SER A 442 9.64 -15.14 -4.40
N TYR A 443 8.96 -15.00 -5.53
CA TYR A 443 9.42 -15.45 -6.84
C TYR A 443 8.77 -14.61 -7.95
N ALA A 444 9.09 -14.89 -9.21
CA ALA A 444 8.52 -14.16 -10.34
C ALA A 444 8.16 -15.08 -11.49
N CYS A 445 7.19 -14.68 -12.31
CA CYS A 445 6.69 -15.46 -13.43
C CYS A 445 6.43 -14.61 -14.68
N GLU A 446 6.38 -15.28 -15.83
CA GLU A 446 5.83 -14.75 -17.07
C GLU A 446 4.32 -14.47 -16.92
N VAL A 447 3.85 -13.33 -17.44
CA VAL A 447 2.44 -12.90 -17.26
C VAL A 447 1.46 -13.88 -17.89
N ASN A 448 1.73 -14.36 -19.09
CA ASN A 448 0.80 -15.24 -19.81
C ASN A 448 0.65 -16.62 -19.13
N GLU A 449 1.73 -17.18 -18.60
CA GLU A 449 1.69 -18.45 -17.86
C GLU A 449 0.89 -18.28 -16.56
N PHE A 450 1.18 -17.23 -15.79
CA PHE A 450 0.51 -16.93 -14.54
C PHE A 450 -0.97 -16.62 -14.74
N ALA A 451 -1.32 -15.73 -15.67
CA ALA A 451 -2.70 -15.34 -15.94
C ALA A 451 -3.57 -16.55 -16.34
N LYS A 452 -3.03 -17.45 -17.19
CA LYS A 452 -3.68 -18.70 -17.55
C LYS A 452 -3.89 -19.62 -16.35
N LYS A 453 -2.93 -19.65 -15.41
CA LYS A 453 -3.00 -20.50 -14.22
C LYS A 453 -4.09 -20.05 -13.24
N ILE A 454 -4.24 -18.75 -13.02
CA ILE A 454 -5.17 -18.20 -12.02
C ILE A 454 -6.56 -17.87 -12.56
N GLY A 455 -6.68 -17.54 -13.85
CA GLY A 455 -7.96 -17.28 -14.53
C GLY A 455 -8.75 -16.03 -14.06
N GLN A 456 -8.25 -15.29 -13.06
CA GLN A 456 -8.95 -14.16 -12.43
C GLN A 456 -8.58 -12.78 -12.97
N LEU A 457 -7.54 -12.70 -13.80
CA LEU A 457 -7.11 -11.45 -14.44
C LEU A 457 -7.96 -11.17 -15.68
N PRO A 458 -8.16 -9.89 -16.05
CA PRO A 458 -8.73 -9.54 -17.35
C PRO A 458 -7.79 -10.00 -18.48
N SER A 459 -8.23 -9.87 -19.73
CA SER A 459 -7.34 -10.09 -20.87
C SER A 459 -6.20 -9.06 -20.85
N LEU A 460 -4.96 -9.54 -20.73
CA LEU A 460 -3.77 -8.71 -20.67
C LEU A 460 -3.00 -8.79 -22.00
N SER A 461 -2.61 -7.65 -22.55
CA SER A 461 -1.81 -7.56 -23.77
C SER A 461 -0.32 -7.55 -23.43
N VAL A 462 0.33 -8.73 -23.42
CA VAL A 462 1.76 -8.88 -23.09
C VAL A 462 2.53 -9.58 -24.22
N SER A 463 3.63 -8.96 -24.65
CA SER A 463 4.48 -9.39 -25.77
C SER A 463 5.70 -10.20 -25.34
N GLY A 464 6.10 -10.13 -24.07
CA GLY A 464 7.27 -10.85 -23.53
C GLY A 464 7.58 -10.48 -22.08
N LEU A 465 8.72 -10.95 -21.58
CA LEU A 465 9.16 -10.74 -20.20
C LEU A 465 9.74 -9.33 -19.99
N LEU A 466 9.33 -8.69 -18.90
CA LEU A 466 9.97 -7.49 -18.35
C LEU A 466 10.99 -7.91 -17.27
N TYR A 467 12.27 -7.56 -17.42
CA TYR A 467 13.30 -7.85 -16.41
C TYR A 467 14.35 -6.75 -16.27
#